data_AF-A0A3C0X3J1-F1
#
_entry.id   AF-A0A3C0X3J1-F1
#
_cell.length_a   1.000
_cell.length_b   1.000
_cell.length_c   1.000
_cell.angle_alpha   90.00
_cell.angle_beta   90.00
_cell.angle_gamma   90.00
#
_symmetry.space_group_name_H-M   'P 1'
#
loop_
_entity.id
_entity.type
_entity.pdbx_description
1 polymer ?
#
loop_
_entity_poly.entity_id
_entity_poly.type
_entity_poly.pdbx_seq_one_letter_code
_entity_poly.pdbx_strand_id
1 'polypeptide(L)'
;MKIKSFIYIILLKIGLVKPAYYINGAETLPPPLTSAEERELLKNANEDGRNKLIVHNLRLVVYIARKFDSAAVNIEDLISIGTIGLIKAVNTFCPEKNIKLATYASRCIENEILMFLRKNASQKNEVSIDEPLNIDWDGNEL
;
A
#
# COMPACT_ATOMS: atom_id res chain seq x y z
N MET A 1 8.94 6.13 -33.32
CA MET A 1 9.00 6.21 -31.84
C MET A 1 8.73 7.60 -31.25
N LYS A 2 9.19 8.72 -31.83
CA LYS A 2 9.05 10.07 -31.24
C LYS A 2 7.61 10.63 -31.19
N ILE A 3 6.76 10.32 -32.17
CA ILE A 3 5.36 10.82 -32.23
C ILE A 3 4.50 10.32 -31.06
N LYS A 4 4.57 9.03 -30.70
CA LYS A 4 3.76 8.48 -29.59
C LYS A 4 4.13 9.10 -28.24
N SER A 5 5.42 9.35 -28.01
CA SER A 5 5.92 10.01 -26.80
C SER A 5 5.49 11.47 -26.71
N PHE A 6 5.51 12.19 -27.83
CA PHE A 6 5.02 13.57 -27.90
C PHE A 6 3.51 13.68 -27.62
N ILE A 7 2.71 12.77 -28.20
CA ILE A 7 1.27 12.66 -27.95
C ILE A 7 1.01 12.36 -26.46
N TYR A 8 1.76 11.44 -25.86
CA TYR A 8 1.63 11.10 -24.44
C TYR A 8 1.93 12.30 -23.52
N ILE A 9 2.96 13.08 -23.81
CA ILE A 9 3.32 14.30 -23.05
C ILE A 9 2.22 15.38 -23.18
N ILE A 10 1.65 15.53 -24.37
CA ILE A 10 0.52 16.44 -24.61
C ILE A 10 -0.71 15.98 -23.83
N LEU A 11 -1.03 14.69 -23.86
CA LEU A 11 -2.17 14.12 -23.14
C LEU A 11 -2.00 14.22 -21.61
N LEU A 12 -0.78 14.09 -21.09
CA LEU A 12 -0.45 14.36 -19.68
C LEU A 12 -0.69 15.83 -19.31
N LYS A 13 -0.24 16.78 -20.14
CA LYS A 13 -0.42 18.22 -19.90
C LYS A 13 -1.88 18.66 -19.94
N ILE A 14 -2.67 18.03 -20.80
CA ILE A 14 -4.11 18.30 -20.95
C ILE A 14 -4.92 17.60 -19.84
N GLY A 15 -4.29 16.72 -19.04
CA GLY A 15 -4.95 15.98 -17.96
C GLY A 15 -5.83 14.82 -18.45
N LEU A 16 -5.77 14.48 -19.74
CA LEU A 16 -6.49 13.35 -20.33
C LEU A 16 -5.89 12.00 -19.90
N VAL A 17 -4.64 12.00 -19.45
CA VAL A 17 -3.94 10.83 -18.94
C VAL A 17 -3.39 11.18 -17.56
N LYS A 18 -3.76 10.40 -16.55
CA LYS A 18 -3.14 10.48 -15.22
C LYS A 18 -1.91 9.57 -15.19
N PRO A 19 -0.74 10.06 -14.73
CA PRO A 19 0.43 9.20 -14.57
C PRO A 19 0.11 8.09 -13.57
N ALA A 20 0.38 6.85 -13.96
CA ALA A 20 0.34 5.71 -13.04
C ALA A 20 1.65 5.70 -12.24
N TYR A 21 1.56 5.99 -10.95
CA TYR A 21 2.71 5.89 -10.05
C TYR A 21 2.74 4.47 -9.46
N TYR A 22 3.75 3.70 -9.85
CA TYR A 22 4.00 2.38 -9.30
C TYR A 22 4.97 2.49 -8.11
N ILE A 23 4.54 2.01 -6.93
CA ILE A 23 5.34 2.06 -5.71
C ILE A 23 6.22 0.80 -5.67
N ASN A 24 7.37 0.83 -6.34
CA ASN A 24 8.37 -0.26 -6.27
C ASN A 24 9.43 -0.05 -5.19
N GLY A 25 9.37 1.04 -4.42
CA GLY A 25 10.39 1.36 -3.43
C GLY A 25 10.28 2.76 -2.82
N ALA A 26 11.00 2.98 -1.72
CA ALA A 26 10.94 4.22 -0.95
C ALA A 26 11.56 5.45 -1.66
N GLU A 27 12.29 5.24 -2.76
CA GLU A 27 13.03 6.30 -3.45
C GLU A 27 12.15 7.22 -4.29
N THR A 28 10.96 6.77 -4.68
CA THR A 28 9.98 7.56 -5.45
C THR A 28 8.97 8.30 -4.59
N LEU A 29 9.04 8.11 -3.26
CA LEU A 29 8.05 8.62 -2.32
C LEU A 29 8.48 9.95 -1.70
N PRO A 30 7.52 10.87 -1.47
CA PRO A 30 7.83 12.17 -0.89
C PRO A 30 8.48 12.01 0.49
N PRO A 31 9.36 12.95 0.86
CA PRO A 31 9.99 12.93 2.17
C PRO A 31 8.94 13.07 3.29
N PRO A 32 9.21 12.58 4.50
CA PRO A 32 8.31 12.77 5.63
C PRO A 32 8.13 14.26 5.93
N LEU A 33 6.93 14.62 6.41
CA LEU A 33 6.63 15.98 6.86
C LEU A 33 7.41 16.32 8.12
N THR A 34 7.63 17.61 8.33
CA THR A 34 8.16 18.10 9.61
C THR A 34 7.11 17.98 10.72
N SER A 35 7.55 17.88 11.97
CA SER A 35 6.65 17.81 13.14
C SER A 35 5.70 19.01 13.25
N ALA A 36 6.11 20.18 12.73
CA ALA A 36 5.30 21.40 12.74
C ALA A 36 4.16 21.31 11.70
N GLU A 37 4.49 20.93 10.47
CA GLU A 37 3.51 20.73 9.38
C GLU A 37 2.52 19.61 9.71
N GLU A 38 3.01 18.48 10.25
CA GLU A 38 2.14 17.36 10.65
C GLU A 38 1.11 17.83 11.69
N ARG A 39 1.53 18.62 12.69
CA ARG A 39 0.62 19.16 13.70
C ARG A 39 -0.39 20.14 13.11
N GLU A 40 0.00 20.95 12.12
CA GLU A 40 -0.91 21.87 11.46
C GLU A 40 -1.97 21.13 10.64
N LEU A 41 -1.56 20.12 9.86
CA LEU A 41 -2.47 19.29 9.07
C LEU A 41 -3.43 18.48 9.95
N LEU A 42 -2.96 18.01 11.10
CA LEU A 42 -3.80 17.30 12.07
C LEU A 42 -4.81 18.22 12.76
N LYS A 43 -4.50 19.51 12.95
CA LYS A 43 -5.45 20.50 13.47
C LYS A 43 -6.52 20.84 12.43
N ASN A 44 -6.10 21.00 11.18
CA ASN A 44 -6.96 21.35 10.06
C ASN A 44 -7.35 20.09 9.28
N ALA A 45 -8.00 19.13 9.95
CA ALA A 45 -8.25 17.77 9.46
C ALA A 45 -9.28 17.64 8.31
N ASN A 46 -9.18 18.51 7.30
CA ASN A 46 -9.90 18.43 6.04
C ASN A 46 -9.38 17.24 5.18
N GLU A 47 -10.13 16.90 4.12
CA GLU A 47 -9.76 15.78 3.24
C GLU A 47 -8.37 15.96 2.62
N ASP A 48 -8.04 17.17 2.15
CA ASP A 48 -6.74 17.46 1.56
C ASP A 48 -5.57 17.29 2.54
N GLY A 49 -5.77 17.68 3.81
CA GLY A 49 -4.79 17.52 4.86
C GLY A 49 -4.55 16.05 5.19
N ARG A 50 -5.61 15.25 5.25
CA ARG A 50 -5.51 13.79 5.42
C ARG A 50 -4.78 13.13 4.25
N ASN A 51 -5.09 13.53 3.02
CA ASN A 51 -4.41 13.04 1.83
C ASN A 51 -2.90 13.33 1.87
N LYS A 52 -2.51 14.54 2.27
CA LYS A 52 -1.09 14.89 2.47
C LYS A 52 -0.46 14.01 3.55
N LEU A 53 -1.10 13.84 4.71
CA LEU A 53 -0.60 12.98 5.79
C LEU A 53 -0.39 11.54 5.31
N ILE A 54 -1.32 10.98 4.54
CA ILE A 54 -1.21 9.63 3.98
C ILE A 54 -0.01 9.55 3.03
N VAL A 55 0.06 10.43 2.04
CA VAL A 55 1.08 10.42 0.98
C VAL A 55 2.50 10.53 1.56
N HIS A 56 2.72 11.43 2.52
CA HIS A 56 4.02 11.63 3.16
C HIS A 56 4.41 10.51 4.13
N ASN A 57 3.47 9.65 4.54
CA ASN A 57 3.72 8.48 5.39
C ASN A 57 3.79 7.15 4.62
N LEU A 58 3.65 7.15 3.29
CA LEU A 58 3.73 5.91 2.48
C LEU A 58 5.07 5.16 2.63
N ARG A 59 6.17 5.88 2.90
CA ARG A 59 7.49 5.25 3.15
C ARG A 59 7.47 4.31 4.34
N LEU A 60 6.67 4.64 5.37
CA LEU A 60 6.47 3.80 6.55
C LEU A 60 5.76 2.49 6.17
N VAL A 61 4.76 2.56 5.29
CA VAL A 61 4.03 1.38 4.79
C VAL A 61 4.97 0.43 4.08
N VAL A 62 5.77 0.94 3.13
CA VAL A 62 6.76 0.13 2.40
C VAL A 62 7.75 -0.52 3.36
N TYR A 63 8.28 0.25 4.32
CA TYR A 63 9.21 -0.28 5.32
C TYR A 63 8.61 -1.41 6.16
N ILE A 64 7.35 -1.27 6.59
CA ILE A 64 6.67 -2.29 7.39
C ILE A 64 6.34 -3.52 6.52
N ALA A 65 5.80 -3.33 5.32
CA ALA A 65 5.43 -4.41 4.41
C ALA A 65 6.63 -5.33 4.10
N ARG A 66 7.83 -4.76 3.91
CA ARG A 66 9.06 -5.55 3.65
C ARG A 66 9.46 -6.49 4.80
N LYS A 67 8.97 -6.27 6.02
CA LYS A 67 9.19 -7.21 7.13
C LYS A 67 8.39 -8.51 6.97
N PHE A 68 7.36 -8.49 6.13
CA PHE A 68 6.46 -9.61 5.85
C PHE A 68 6.73 -10.27 4.48
N ASP A 69 7.82 -9.89 3.80
CA ASP A 69 8.20 -10.35 2.45
C ASP A 69 8.48 -11.86 2.36
N SER A 70 8.69 -12.53 3.51
CA SER A 70 8.79 -13.99 3.58
C SER A 70 7.44 -14.71 3.46
N ALA A 71 6.31 -14.00 3.43
CA ALA A 71 5.02 -14.58 3.14
C ALA A 71 4.94 -14.94 1.64
N ALA A 72 4.23 -16.01 1.28
CA ALA A 72 4.00 -16.39 -0.13
C ALA A 72 3.01 -15.44 -0.86
N VAL A 73 3.01 -14.16 -0.48
CA VAL A 73 2.13 -13.10 -0.95
C VAL A 73 3.01 -12.04 -1.60
N ASN A 74 2.56 -11.47 -2.71
CA ASN A 74 3.28 -10.39 -3.37
C ASN A 74 3.42 -9.17 -2.43
N ILE A 75 4.63 -8.61 -2.35
CA ILE A 75 4.92 -7.39 -1.58
C ILE A 75 4.01 -6.21 -1.97
N GLU A 76 3.59 -6.13 -3.23
CA GLU A 76 2.66 -5.11 -3.73
C GLU A 76 1.29 -5.18 -3.04
N ASP A 77 0.79 -6.40 -2.80
CA ASP A 77 -0.47 -6.61 -2.08
C ASP A 77 -0.32 -6.17 -0.63
N LEU A 78 0.80 -6.53 -0.01
CA LEU A 78 1.11 -6.13 1.37
C LEU A 78 1.22 -4.60 1.51
N ILE A 79 1.82 -3.91 0.54
CA ILE A 79 1.85 -2.44 0.49
C ILE A 79 0.45 -1.86 0.35
N SER A 80 -0.38 -2.45 -0.52
CA SER A 80 -1.77 -2.00 -0.73
C SER A 80 -2.60 -2.15 0.54
N ILE A 81 -2.50 -3.29 1.22
CA ILE A 81 -3.19 -3.57 2.48
C ILE A 81 -2.65 -2.69 3.60
N GLY A 82 -1.33 -2.53 3.68
CA GLY A 82 -0.71 -1.62 4.63
C GLY A 82 -1.17 -0.17 4.42
N THR A 83 -1.39 0.25 3.18
CA THR A 83 -1.95 1.57 2.85
C THR A 83 -3.37 1.73 3.40
N ILE A 84 -4.19 0.69 3.35
CA ILE A 84 -5.53 0.70 4.00
C ILE A 84 -5.38 0.91 5.51
N GLY A 85 -4.42 0.25 6.15
CA GLY A 85 -4.11 0.45 7.57
C GLY A 85 -3.65 1.87 7.91
N LEU A 86 -2.85 2.49 7.03
CA LEU A 86 -2.44 3.88 7.17
C LEU A 86 -3.63 4.85 7.05
N ILE A 87 -4.51 4.66 6.06
CA ILE A 87 -5.71 5.48 5.88
C ILE A 87 -6.60 5.41 7.12
N LYS A 88 -6.83 4.20 7.64
CA LYS A 88 -7.56 3.98 8.90
C LYS A 88 -6.90 4.75 10.04
N ALA A 89 -5.58 4.62 10.19
CA ALA A 89 -4.83 5.30 11.25
C ALA A 89 -4.97 6.83 11.17
N VAL A 90 -4.84 7.43 9.99
CA VAL A 90 -4.98 8.89 9.81
C VAL A 90 -6.41 9.34 10.12
N ASN A 91 -7.42 8.55 9.76
CA ASN A 91 -8.82 8.87 10.04
C ASN A 91 -9.19 8.77 11.53
N THR A 92 -8.54 7.89 12.30
CA THR A 92 -8.86 7.63 13.71
C THR A 92 -7.83 8.21 14.69
N PHE A 93 -6.80 8.90 14.21
CA PHE A 93 -5.74 9.42 15.06
C PHE A 93 -6.25 10.55 15.96
N CYS A 94 -5.92 10.47 17.25
CA CYS A 94 -6.26 11.49 18.24
C CYS A 94 -4.98 12.17 18.75
N PRO A 95 -4.71 13.45 18.41
CA PRO A 95 -3.50 14.15 18.84
C PRO A 95 -3.43 14.36 20.37
N GLU A 96 -4.56 14.31 21.07
CA GLU A 96 -4.64 14.46 22.53
C GLU A 96 -3.92 13.36 23.31
N LYS A 97 -3.66 12.20 22.68
CA LYS A 97 -3.03 11.04 23.32
C LYS A 97 -1.51 11.15 23.46
N ASN A 98 -0.91 12.29 23.09
CA ASN A 98 0.54 12.55 23.21
C ASN A 98 1.45 11.48 22.58
N ILE A 99 0.98 10.80 21.53
CA ILE A 99 1.76 9.86 20.73
C ILE A 99 1.99 10.41 19.34
N LYS A 100 3.10 10.04 18.69
CA LYS A 100 3.38 10.42 17.31
C LYS A 100 2.46 9.66 16.35
N LEU A 101 2.02 10.29 15.26
CA LEU A 101 1.20 9.66 14.24
C LEU A 101 1.87 8.39 13.69
N ALA A 102 3.16 8.45 13.37
CA ALA A 102 3.93 7.31 12.87
C ALA A 102 3.90 6.09 13.82
N THR A 103 3.90 6.31 15.14
CA THR A 103 3.84 5.24 16.15
C THR A 103 2.47 4.56 16.19
N TYR A 104 1.40 5.35 16.03
CA TYR A 104 0.05 4.81 15.94
C TYR A 104 -0.16 4.08 14.60
N ALA A 105 0.22 4.73 13.50
CA ALA A 105 0.08 4.21 12.15
C ALA A 105 0.83 2.90 11.95
N SER A 106 2.03 2.74 12.53
CA SER A 106 2.78 1.48 12.40
C SER A 106 2.01 0.28 12.96
N ARG A 107 1.31 0.44 14.09
CA ARG A 107 0.47 -0.60 14.69
C ARG A 107 -0.74 -0.93 13.82
N CYS A 108 -1.39 0.09 13.24
CA CYS A 108 -2.52 -0.12 12.33
C CYS A 108 -2.11 -0.84 11.05
N ILE A 109 -0.97 -0.45 10.45
CA ILE A 109 -0.41 -1.07 9.25
C ILE A 109 -0.08 -2.55 9.52
N GLU A 110 0.67 -2.84 10.59
CA GLU A 110 1.02 -4.22 10.97
C GLU A 110 -0.24 -5.07 11.21
N ASN A 111 -1.26 -4.51 11.88
CA ASN A 111 -2.49 -5.23 12.16
C ASN A 111 -3.25 -5.62 10.89
N GLU A 112 -3.43 -4.70 9.93
CA GLU A 112 -4.14 -5.00 8.68
C GLU A 112 -3.39 -6.05 7.85
N ILE A 113 -2.07 -5.95 7.76
CA ILE A 113 -1.24 -6.95 7.07
C ILE A 113 -1.40 -8.32 7.74
N LEU A 114 -1.30 -8.39 9.06
CA LEU A 114 -1.47 -9.64 9.80
C LEU A 114 -2.88 -10.24 9.64
N MET A 115 -3.92 -9.40 9.64
CA MET A 115 -5.29 -9.84 9.39
C MET A 115 -5.44 -10.44 8.00
N PHE A 116 -4.86 -9.82 6.98
CA PHE A 116 -4.87 -10.34 5.62
C PHE A 116 -4.12 -11.67 5.50
N LEU A 117 -2.93 -11.78 6.09
CA LEU A 117 -2.13 -13.00 6.05
C LEU A 117 -2.86 -14.19 6.71
N ARG A 118 -3.54 -13.94 7.84
CA ARG A 118 -4.37 -14.97 8.52
C ARG A 118 -5.53 -15.42 7.64
N LYS A 119 -6.17 -14.51 6.92
CA LYS A 119 -7.29 -14.82 6.01
C LYS A 119 -6.83 -15.59 4.77
N ASN A 120 -5.65 -15.28 4.23
CA ASN A 120 -5.10 -16.00 3.08
C ASN A 120 -4.53 -17.37 3.45
N ALA A 121 -4.05 -17.54 4.69
CA ALA A 121 -3.53 -18.82 5.14
C ALA A 121 -4.57 -19.94 5.07
N SER A 122 -5.86 -19.65 5.27
CA SER A 122 -6.93 -20.64 5.11
C SER A 122 -7.24 -20.99 3.64
N GLN A 123 -7.06 -20.03 2.72
CA GLN A 123 -7.33 -20.24 1.30
C GLN A 123 -6.24 -21.07 0.60
N LYS A 124 -5.04 -21.18 1.16
CA LYS A 124 -3.99 -22.05 0.62
C LYS A 124 -4.36 -23.54 0.56
N ASN A 125 -5.37 -23.96 1.33
CA ASN A 125 -5.85 -25.33 1.31
C ASN A 125 -7.02 -25.54 0.33
N GLU A 126 -7.47 -24.49 -0.36
CA GLU A 126 -8.50 -24.58 -1.39
C GLU A 126 -7.82 -24.95 -2.71
N VAL A 127 -7.98 -26.20 -3.13
CA VAL A 127 -7.56 -26.70 -4.45
C VAL A 127 -8.71 -26.48 -5.42
N SER A 128 -8.42 -26.00 -6.63
CA SER A 128 -9.45 -25.86 -7.66
C SER A 128 -10.08 -27.23 -7.97
N ILE A 129 -11.39 -27.28 -8.14
CA ILE A 129 -12.10 -28.50 -8.54
C ILE A 129 -11.66 -28.96 -9.94
N ASP A 130 -11.24 -27.99 -10.76
CA ASP A 130 -10.74 -28.22 -12.11
C ASP A 130 -9.25 -28.63 -12.12
N GLU A 131 -8.57 -28.63 -10.97
CA GLU A 131 -7.19 -29.12 -10.87
C GLU A 131 -7.20 -30.65 -10.80
N PRO A 132 -6.53 -31.37 -11.71
CA PRO A 132 -6.45 -32.82 -11.65
C PRO A 132 -5.81 -33.27 -10.33
N LEU A 133 -6.50 -34.13 -9.58
CA LEU A 133 -6.02 -34.66 -8.30
C LEU A 133 -4.72 -35.47 -8.45
N ASN A 134 -4.45 -35.96 -9.65
CA ASN A 134 -3.27 -36.74 -9.97
C ASN A 134 -2.84 -36.45 -11.41
N ILE A 135 -1.57 -36.13 -11.59
CA ILE A 135 -0.94 -35.84 -12.87
C ILE A 135 0.08 -36.96 -13.11
N ASP A 136 0.11 -37.53 -14.31
CA ASP A 136 1.18 -38.47 -14.67
C ASP A 136 2.53 -37.73 -14.77
N TRP A 137 3.61 -38.49 -14.93
CA TRP A 137 4.96 -37.91 -15.07
C TRP A 137 5.13 -37.08 -16.36
N ASP A 138 4.20 -37.20 -17.32
CA ASP A 138 4.17 -36.46 -18.58
C ASP A 138 3.25 -35.22 -18.52
N GLY A 139 2.59 -34.96 -17.38
CA GLY A 139 1.73 -33.80 -17.17
C GLY A 139 0.32 -33.93 -17.73
N ASN A 140 -0.12 -35.13 -18.10
CA ASN A 140 -1.50 -35.40 -18.45
C ASN A 140 -2.34 -35.75 -17.21
N GLU A 141 -3.63 -35.39 -17.27
CA GLU A 141 -4.62 -35.79 -16.26
C GLU A 141 -4.81 -37.32 -16.28
N LEU A 142 -4.75 -37.95 -15.11
CA LEU A 142 -5.01 -39.39 -14.92
C LEU A 142 -6.51 -39.70 -14.82
#